data_AF-A0A9W6W324-F1
#
_entry.id   AF-A0A9W6W324-F1
#
_cell.length_a   1.000
_cell.length_b   1.000
_cell.length_c   1.000
_cell.angle_alpha   90.00
_cell.angle_beta   90.00
_cell.angle_gamma   90.00
#
_symmetry.space_group_name_H-M   'P 1'
#
loop_
_entity.id
_entity.type
_entity.pdbx_description
1 polymer ?
#
loop_
_entity_poly.entity_id
_entity_poly.type
_entity_poly.pdbx_seq_one_letter_code
_entity_poly.pdbx_strand_id
1 'polypeptide(L)'
;MSTVETDPMDGFNATIHAPNRLRICALLDTAAEAEFAMIQEQLGVSASVLSKHVTVLMEAGYVEQRKAVRETRQRVWLSLTKEGRAAYHAHHEALKAIVGL
;
A
#
# COMPACT_ATOMS: atom_id res chain seq x y z
N MET A 1 35.58 -10.09 -2.84
CA MET A 1 34.15 -10.27 -2.55
C MET A 1 33.65 -8.93 -2.04
N SER A 2 33.04 -8.14 -2.93
CA SER A 2 32.51 -6.82 -2.55
C SER A 2 31.29 -7.04 -1.68
N THR A 3 31.39 -6.66 -0.41
CA THR A 3 30.23 -6.45 0.46
C THR A 3 29.39 -5.37 -0.21
N VAL A 4 28.21 -5.73 -0.71
CA VAL A 4 27.21 -4.73 -1.11
C VAL A 4 26.79 -4.08 0.20
N GLU A 5 27.39 -2.94 0.50
CA GLU A 5 26.93 -2.05 1.54
C GLU A 5 25.56 -1.54 1.05
N THR A 6 24.49 -2.21 1.47
CA THR A 6 23.12 -1.82 1.14
C THR A 6 22.94 -0.41 1.68
N ASP A 7 22.72 0.55 0.79
CA ASP A 7 22.44 1.92 1.16
C ASP A 7 21.22 1.87 2.10
N PRO A 8 21.25 2.46 3.31
CA PRO A 8 20.07 2.51 4.17
C PRO A 8 18.82 3.10 3.47
N MET A 9 19.03 3.77 2.34
CA MET A 9 18.02 4.35 1.47
C MET A 9 17.57 3.43 0.31
N ASP A 10 18.19 2.26 0.10
CA ASP A 10 17.86 1.30 -0.96
C ASP A 10 16.41 0.78 -0.90
N GLY A 11 15.72 0.98 0.24
CA GLY A 11 14.31 0.65 0.41
C GLY A 11 13.32 1.75 -0.05
N PHE A 12 13.79 2.93 -0.43
CA PHE A 12 12.90 4.04 -0.77
C PHE A 12 12.08 3.75 -2.03
N ASN A 13 10.75 3.80 -1.91
CA ASN A 13 9.83 3.43 -2.97
C ASN A 13 8.98 4.63 -3.40
N ALA A 14 9.35 5.27 -4.51
CA ALA A 14 8.63 6.44 -5.04
C ALA A 14 7.18 6.14 -5.43
N THR A 15 6.88 4.89 -5.82
CA THR A 15 5.50 4.46 -6.05
C THR A 15 4.73 4.52 -4.74
N ILE A 16 5.21 3.98 -3.63
CA ILE A 16 4.51 4.02 -2.35
C ILE A 16 4.47 5.43 -1.74
N HIS A 17 5.52 6.23 -1.93
CA HIS A 17 5.72 7.52 -1.24
C HIS A 17 4.63 8.58 -1.47
N ALA A 18 3.80 8.47 -2.53
CA ALA A 18 2.68 9.40 -2.69
C ALA A 18 1.71 9.31 -1.49
N PRO A 19 1.22 10.44 -0.94
CA PRO A 19 0.55 10.46 0.37
C PRO A 19 -0.59 9.45 0.52
N ASN A 20 -1.48 9.36 -0.46
CA ASN A 20 -2.61 8.43 -0.41
C ASN A 20 -2.17 6.97 -0.57
N ARG A 21 -1.17 6.67 -1.40
CA ARG A 21 -0.69 5.29 -1.59
C ARG A 21 0.01 4.79 -0.33
N LEU A 22 0.83 5.64 0.30
CA LEU A 22 1.44 5.32 1.59
C LEU A 22 0.37 5.03 2.66
N ARG A 23 -0.67 5.88 2.75
CA ARG A 23 -1.79 5.68 3.69
C ARG A 23 -2.59 4.40 3.40
N ILE A 24 -2.82 4.07 2.13
CA ILE A 24 -3.47 2.81 1.72
C ILE A 24 -2.64 1.61 2.18
N CYS A 25 -1.33 1.59 1.87
CA CYS A 25 -0.45 0.50 2.28
C CYS A 25 -0.40 0.36 3.80
N ALA A 26 -0.33 1.46 4.55
CA ALA A 26 -0.34 1.42 6.01
C ALA A 26 -1.63 0.80 6.59
N LEU A 27 -2.79 1.19 6.05
CA LEU A 27 -4.08 0.60 6.46
C LEU A 27 -4.15 -0.89 6.15
N LEU A 28 -3.70 -1.30 4.96
CA LEU A 28 -3.71 -2.70 4.53
C LEU A 28 -2.62 -3.57 5.18
N ASP A 29 -1.56 -2.96 5.71
CA ASP A 29 -0.56 -3.69 6.48
C ASP A 29 -1.14 -4.11 7.83
N THR A 30 -1.89 -3.20 8.47
CA THR A 30 -2.54 -3.44 9.77
C THR A 30 -3.77 -4.34 9.69
N ALA A 31 -4.62 -4.16 8.67
CA ALA A 31 -5.78 -4.99 8.40
C ALA A 31 -5.43 -5.91 7.23
N ALA A 32 -5.30 -7.23 7.47
CA ALA A 32 -4.94 -8.22 6.44
C ALA A 32 -5.68 -8.02 5.09
N GLU A 33 -6.93 -7.57 5.17
CA GLU A 33 -7.71 -7.00 4.08
C GLU A 33 -8.64 -5.89 4.59
N ALA A 34 -9.03 -4.96 3.71
CA ALA A 34 -10.00 -3.91 4.02
C ALA A 34 -10.95 -3.64 2.86
N GLU A 35 -12.18 -3.22 3.17
CA GLU A 35 -13.16 -2.84 2.16
C GLU A 35 -12.81 -1.47 1.54
N PHE A 36 -12.94 -1.36 0.21
CA PHE A 36 -12.69 -0.13 -0.54
C PHE A 36 -13.44 1.07 0.06
N ALA A 37 -14.70 0.89 0.46
CA ALA A 37 -15.52 1.93 1.06
C ALA A 37 -14.96 2.41 2.42
N MET A 38 -14.43 1.49 3.24
CA MET A 38 -13.80 1.84 4.52
C MET A 38 -12.51 2.65 4.29
N ILE A 39 -11.68 2.25 3.34
CA ILE A 39 -10.47 3.01 2.99
C ILE A 39 -10.84 4.40 2.46
N GLN A 40 -11.88 4.48 1.63
CA GLN A 40 -12.38 5.75 1.09
C GLN A 40 -12.79 6.71 2.22
N GLU A 41 -13.56 6.22 3.19
CA GLU A 41 -14.00 6.95 4.38
C GLU A 41 -12.80 7.41 5.22
N GLN A 42 -11.89 6.49 5.56
CA GLN A 42 -10.71 6.76 6.38
C GLN A 42 -9.77 7.80 5.74
N LEU A 43 -9.65 7.79 4.41
CA LEU A 43 -8.80 8.75 3.69
C LEU A 43 -9.51 10.08 3.42
N GLY A 44 -10.84 10.14 3.49
CA GLY A 44 -11.64 11.33 3.16
C GLY A 44 -11.56 11.72 1.68
N VAL A 45 -11.43 10.73 0.79
CA VAL A 45 -11.28 10.95 -0.66
C VAL A 45 -12.48 10.42 -1.44
N SER A 46 -12.64 10.87 -2.69
CA SER A 46 -13.66 10.29 -3.57
C SER A 46 -13.26 8.89 -4.05
N ALA A 47 -14.24 8.08 -4.42
CA ALA A 47 -14.00 6.76 -5.02
C ALA A 47 -13.11 6.84 -6.28
N SER A 48 -13.27 7.88 -7.11
CA SER A 48 -12.42 8.09 -8.29
C SER A 48 -10.95 8.33 -7.92
N VAL A 49 -10.70 9.11 -6.87
CA VAL A 49 -9.33 9.35 -6.37
C VAL A 49 -8.73 8.07 -5.81
N LEU A 50 -9.47 7.34 -4.96
CA LEU A 50 -9.00 6.08 -4.40
C LEU A 50 -8.70 5.05 -5.50
N SER A 51 -9.60 4.89 -6.48
CA SER A 51 -9.40 3.97 -7.60
C SER A 51 -8.11 4.26 -8.37
N LYS A 52 -7.79 5.52 -8.65
CA LYS A 52 -6.53 5.88 -9.34
C LYS A 52 -5.29 5.43 -8.56
N HIS A 53 -5.30 5.63 -7.24
CA HIS A 53 -4.18 5.19 -6.40
C HIS A 53 -4.08 3.67 -6.29
N VAL A 54 -5.22 2.98 -6.15
CA VAL A 54 -5.30 1.51 -6.10
C VAL A 54 -4.82 0.91 -7.43
N THR A 55 -5.24 1.45 -8.58
CA THR A 55 -4.77 0.99 -9.90
C THR A 55 -3.25 1.05 -10.00
N VAL A 56 -2.62 2.16 -9.60
CA VAL A 56 -1.15 2.28 -9.62
C VAL A 56 -0.49 1.25 -8.70
N LEU A 57 -1.06 0.99 -7.52
CA LEU A 57 -0.52 -0.04 -6.60
C LEU A 57 -0.72 -1.47 -7.14
N MET A 58 -1.82 -1.73 -7.84
CA MET A 58 -2.07 -3.02 -8.51
C MET A 58 -1.13 -3.24 -9.70
N GLU A 59 -0.91 -2.22 -10.53
CA GLU A 59 0.03 -2.26 -11.65
C GLU A 59 1.48 -2.49 -11.19
N ALA A 60 1.84 -1.95 -10.02
CA ALA A 60 3.12 -2.24 -9.37
C ALA A 60 3.18 -3.61 -8.66
N GLY A 61 2.08 -4.38 -8.65
CA GLY A 61 2.00 -5.69 -8.01
C GLY A 61 1.93 -5.64 -6.47
N TYR A 62 1.63 -4.49 -5.88
CA TYR A 62 1.64 -4.29 -4.42
C TYR A 62 0.29 -4.51 -3.75
N VAL A 63 -0.80 -4.26 -4.47
CA VAL A 63 -2.16 -4.44 -3.97
C VAL A 63 -2.89 -5.41 -4.89
N GLU A 64 -3.74 -6.24 -4.31
CA GLU A 64 -4.70 -7.04 -5.03
C GLU A 64 -6.13 -6.65 -4.66
N GLN A 65 -7.06 -6.94 -5.55
CA GLN A 65 -8.48 -6.66 -5.36
C GLN A 65 -9.28 -7.95 -5.51
N ARG A 66 -10.16 -8.22 -4.55
CA ARG A 66 -11.17 -9.29 -4.65
C ARG A 66 -12.57 -8.75 -4.52
N LYS A 67 -13.50 -9.29 -5.32
CA LYS A 67 -14.94 -9.00 -5.23
C LYS A 67 -15.61 -10.10 -4.41
N ALA A 68 -16.40 -9.72 -3.42
CA ALA A 68 -17.19 -10.67 -2.63
C ALA A 68 -18.64 -10.20 -2.51
N VAL A 69 -19.56 -11.15 -2.58
CA VAL A 69 -20.98 -10.89 -2.32
C VAL A 69 -21.22 -11.10 -0.83
N ARG A 70 -21.66 -10.05 -0.15
CA ARG A 70 -22.10 -10.12 1.25
C ARG A 70 -23.43 -9.40 1.36
N GLU A 71 -24.44 -10.08 1.90
CA GLU A 71 -25.77 -9.49 2.16
C GLU A 71 -26.37 -8.84 0.89
N THR A 72 -26.31 -9.55 -0.24
CA THR A 72 -26.90 -9.13 -1.53
C THR A 72 -26.18 -7.95 -2.23
N ARG A 73 -25.15 -7.36 -1.60
CA ARG A 73 -24.32 -6.30 -2.21
C ARG A 73 -22.93 -6.81 -2.54
N GLN A 74 -22.43 -6.40 -3.71
CA GLN A 74 -21.06 -6.66 -4.13
C GLN A 74 -20.11 -5.69 -3.41
N ARG A 75 -19.18 -6.23 -2.64
CA ARG A 75 -18.13 -5.48 -1.95
C ARG A 75 -16.79 -5.73 -2.61
N VAL A 76 -15.96 -4.68 -2.60
CA VAL A 76 -14.60 -4.71 -3.11
C VAL A 76 -13.65 -4.69 -1.93
N TRP A 77 -12.83 -5.72 -1.83
CA TRP A 77 -11.81 -5.87 -0.79
C TRP A 77 -10.44 -5.69 -1.41
N LEU A 78 -9.57 -5.04 -0.66
CA LEU A 78 -8.18 -4.78 -1.00
C LEU A 78 -7.28 -5.43 0.04
N SER A 79 -6.15 -5.97 -0.39
CA SER A 79 -5.10 -6.52 0.45
C SER A 79 -3.73 -6.19 -0.15
N LEU A 80 -2.70 -6.12 0.69
CA LEU A 80 -1.33 -6.12 0.20
C LEU A 80 -0.98 -7.53 -0.28
N THR A 81 -0.33 -7.60 -1.44
CA THR A 81 0.38 -8.82 -1.86
C THR A 81 1.60 -9.05 -0.96
N LYS A 82 2.25 -10.21 -1.09
CA LYS A 82 3.50 -10.48 -0.39
C LYS A 82 4.59 -9.47 -0.77
N GLU A 83 4.68 -9.16 -2.05
CA GLU A 83 5.61 -8.20 -2.65
C GLU A 83 5.29 -6.78 -2.18
N GLY A 84 4.01 -6.41 -2.14
CA GLY A 84 3.57 -5.10 -1.65
C GLY A 84 3.85 -4.88 -0.18
N ARG A 85 3.69 -5.92 0.65
CA ARG A 85 4.05 -5.87 2.08
C ARG A 85 5.54 -5.68 2.27
N ALA A 86 6.36 -6.45 1.56
CA ALA A 86 7.82 -6.30 1.59
C ALA A 86 8.25 -4.90 1.13
N ALA A 87 7.66 -4.39 0.03
CA ALA A 87 7.96 -3.06 -0.49
C ALA A 87 7.54 -1.94 0.47
N TYR A 88 6.38 -2.06 1.13
CA TYR A 88 5.93 -1.11 2.13
C TYR A 88 6.82 -1.09 3.37
N HIS A 89 7.21 -2.26 3.88
CA HIS A 89 8.13 -2.36 5.03
C HIS A 89 9.52 -1.82 4.70
N ALA A 90 10.08 -2.17 3.54
CA ALA A 90 11.35 -1.61 3.09
C ALA A 90 11.29 -0.08 2.94
N HIS A 91 10.19 0.45 2.41
CA HIS A 91 9.99 1.89 2.32
C HIS A 91 9.86 2.56 3.69
N HIS A 92 9.17 1.93 4.64
CA HIS A 92 9.03 2.42 6.00
C HIS A 92 10.39 2.48 6.72
N GLU A 93 11.22 1.45 6.58
CA GLU A 93 12.57 1.45 7.16
C GLU A 93 13.48 2.48 6.48
N ALA A 94 13.39 2.66 5.15
CA ALA A 94 14.10 3.73 4.46
C ALA A 94 13.66 5.13 4.93
N LEU A 95 12.36 5.34 5.16
CA LEU A 95 11.86 6.61 5.72
C LEU A 95 12.42 6.86 7.12
N LYS A 96 12.47 5.85 8.00
CA LYS A 96 13.10 5.95 9.32
C LYS A 96 14.57 6.32 9.23
N ALA A 97 15.33 5.64 8.37
CA ALA A 97 16.74 5.93 8.15
C ALA A 97 16.97 7.37 7.67
N ILE A 98 16.14 7.87 6.75
CA ILE A 98 16.21 9.26 6.24
C ILE A 98 15.97 10.28 7.35
N VAL A 99 15.02 10.01 8.27
CA VAL A 99 14.71 10.93 9.38
C VAL A 99 15.57 10.68 10.63
N GLY A 100 16.46 9.70 10.61
CA GLY A 100 17.37 9.35 11.70
C GLY A 100 16.71 8.60 12.88
N LEU A 101 15.69 7.78 12.60
CA LEU A 101 14.98 6.93 13.58
C LEU A 101 15.35 5.45 13.46
#